data_AF-A0A6G4V0Q6-F1
#
_entry.id   AF-A0A6G4V0Q6-F1
#
_cell.length_a   1.000
_cell.length_b   1.000
_cell.length_c   1.000
_cell.angle_alpha   90.00
_cell.angle_beta   90.00
_cell.angle_gamma   90.00
#
_symmetry.space_group_name_H-M   'P 1'
#
loop_
_entity.id
_entity.type
_entity.pdbx_description
1 polymer ?
#
loop_
_entity_poly.entity_id
_entity_poly.type
_entity_poly.pdbx_seq_one_letter_code
_entity_poly.pdbx_strand_id
1 'polypeptide(L)'
;MANTGKALEETVPSAGKSAGTIAEGASGPSCVQGPVAAALGEFMAACQKDLMYVAVRTANSLNGAAEATGFYLQGDLEMAAEAQRAALQEPRIDLPGAGGRQGAK
;
A
#
# COMPACT_ATOMS: atom_id res chain seq x y z
N MET A 1 2.20 6.23 -10.98
CA MET A 1 1.57 5.25 -10.06
C MET A 1 0.22 5.70 -9.50
N ALA A 2 -0.07 7.01 -9.38
CA ALA A 2 -1.36 7.50 -8.84
C ALA A 2 -2.62 6.97 -9.56
N ASN A 3 -2.60 6.80 -10.89
CA ASN A 3 -3.76 6.30 -11.63
C ASN A 3 -4.04 4.82 -11.40
N THR A 4 -3.01 4.00 -11.16
CA THR A 4 -3.17 2.57 -10.95
C THR A 4 -3.76 2.27 -9.57
N GLY A 5 -3.33 3.01 -8.53
CA GLY A 5 -3.94 2.90 -7.19
C GLY A 5 -5.42 3.28 -7.20
N LYS A 6 -5.77 4.40 -7.84
CA LYS A 6 -7.17 4.82 -8.00
C LYS A 6 -8.00 3.81 -8.81
N ALA A 7 -7.44 3.28 -9.90
CA ALA A 7 -8.11 2.24 -10.67
C ALA A 7 -8.35 0.97 -9.83
N LEU A 8 -7.42 0.60 -8.95
CA LEU A 8 -7.59 -0.54 -8.04
C LEU A 8 -8.70 -0.28 -7.00
N GLU A 9 -8.72 0.92 -6.41
CA GLU A 9 -9.77 1.37 -5.48
C GLU A 9 -11.17 1.34 -6.12
N GLU A 10 -11.30 1.63 -7.41
CA GLU A 10 -12.58 1.60 -8.13
C GLU A 10 -12.97 0.19 -8.61
N THR A 11 -11.99 -0.57 -9.11
CA THR A 11 -12.24 -1.87 -9.76
C THR A 11 -12.51 -2.99 -8.77
N VAL A 12 -11.90 -2.98 -7.58
CA VAL A 12 -12.12 -4.04 -6.57
C VAL A 12 -13.56 -4.05 -6.03
N PRO A 13 -14.12 -2.91 -5.57
CA PRO A 13 -15.53 -2.87 -5.17
C PRO A 13 -16.49 -3.17 -6.32
N SER A 14 -16.16 -2.74 -7.54
CA SER A 14 -16.95 -3.05 -8.74
C SER A 14 -16.97 -4.56 -9.03
N ALA A 15 -15.80 -5.21 -9.04
CA ALA A 15 -15.68 -6.65 -9.23
C ALA A 15 -16.40 -7.44 -8.14
N GLY A 16 -16.28 -7.01 -6.88
CA GLY A 16 -17.01 -7.62 -5.75
C GLY A 16 -18.52 -7.55 -5.91
N LYS A 17 -19.06 -6.43 -6.42
CA LYS A 17 -20.49 -6.28 -6.74
C LYS A 17 -20.91 -7.16 -7.92
N SER A 18 -20.09 -7.21 -8.97
CA SER A 18 -20.39 -8.00 -10.18
C SER A 18 -20.29 -9.51 -9.97
N ALA A 19 -19.51 -9.98 -9.00
CA ALA A 19 -19.35 -11.41 -8.69
C ALA A 19 -20.61 -12.04 -8.05
N GLY A 20 -21.62 -11.25 -7.74
CA GLY A 20 -22.88 -11.71 -7.18
C GLY A 20 -22.81 -12.05 -5.69
N THR A 21 -23.94 -12.50 -5.16
CA THR A 21 -24.12 -12.82 -3.74
C THR A 21 -24.58 -14.27 -3.63
N ILE A 22 -24.10 -15.00 -2.61
CA ILE A 22 -24.65 -16.31 -2.30
C ILE A 22 -25.69 -16.10 -1.20
N ALA A 23 -26.96 -16.17 -1.58
CA ALA A 23 -28.06 -16.28 -0.66
C ALA A 23 -28.46 -17.76 -0.58
N GLU A 24 -27.87 -18.53 0.33
CA GLU A 24 -28.45 -19.82 0.70
C GLU A 24 -29.76 -19.54 1.47
N GLY A 25 -30.87 -19.45 0.75
CA GLY A 25 -32.23 -19.36 1.30
C GLY A 25 -32.68 -18.01 1.87
N ALA A 26 -31.85 -16.97 1.88
CA ALA A 26 -32.21 -15.65 2.44
C ALA A 26 -32.38 -14.58 1.35
N SER A 27 -33.63 -14.20 1.06
CA SER A 27 -33.95 -13.06 0.19
C SER A 27 -34.19 -11.81 1.04
N GLY A 28 -33.32 -10.80 0.92
CA GLY A 28 -33.49 -9.53 1.60
C GLY A 28 -32.35 -8.54 1.32
N PRO A 29 -32.55 -7.23 1.53
CA PRO A 29 -31.58 -6.18 1.21
C PRO A 29 -30.23 -6.28 1.96
N SER A 30 -30.08 -7.25 2.87
CA SER A 30 -28.86 -7.56 3.65
C SER A 30 -27.95 -8.61 3.01
N CYS A 31 -28.28 -9.20 1.85
CA CYS A 31 -27.34 -10.01 1.06
C CYS A 31 -26.39 -9.09 0.28
N VAL A 32 -25.48 -8.40 0.98
CA VAL A 32 -24.76 -7.21 0.43
C VAL A 32 -23.40 -7.55 -0.21
N GLN A 33 -22.77 -8.70 0.10
CA GLN A 33 -21.52 -9.14 -0.57
C GLN A 33 -21.41 -10.66 -0.61
N GLY A 34 -21.08 -11.22 -1.78
CA GLY A 34 -20.75 -12.63 -1.93
C GLY A 34 -19.32 -12.97 -1.46
N PRO A 35 -18.99 -14.27 -1.37
CA PRO A 35 -17.68 -14.74 -0.88
C PRO A 35 -16.49 -14.19 -1.68
N VAL A 36 -16.67 -13.95 -2.98
CA VAL A 36 -15.65 -13.33 -3.83
C VAL A 36 -15.33 -11.91 -3.38
N ALA A 37 -16.34 -11.13 -3.02
CA ALA A 37 -16.15 -9.77 -2.58
C ALA A 37 -15.46 -9.70 -1.20
N ALA A 38 -15.73 -10.67 -0.33
CA ALA A 38 -15.00 -10.83 0.94
C ALA A 38 -13.53 -11.22 0.70
N ALA A 39 -13.26 -12.19 -0.19
CA ALA A 39 -11.91 -12.60 -0.54
C ALA A 39 -11.09 -11.46 -1.17
N LEU A 40 -11.71 -10.63 -2.01
CA LEU A 40 -11.08 -9.44 -2.57
C LEU A 40 -10.75 -8.40 -1.50
N GLY A 41 -11.60 -8.24 -0.48
CA GLY A 41 -11.31 -7.38 0.67
C GLY A 41 -10.08 -7.83 1.45
N GLU A 42 -10.00 -9.13 1.77
CA GLU A 42 -8.84 -9.72 2.45
C GLU A 42 -7.56 -9.63 1.60
N PHE A 43 -7.66 -9.89 0.29
CA PHE A 43 -6.55 -9.76 -0.65
C PHE A 43 -6.02 -8.32 -0.69
N MET A 44 -6.91 -7.33 -0.76
CA MET A 44 -6.50 -5.92 -0.72
C MET A 44 -5.86 -5.54 0.61
N ALA A 45 -6.43 -5.99 1.73
CA ALA A 45 -5.84 -5.74 3.05
C ALA A 45 -4.43 -6.33 3.17
N ALA A 46 -4.22 -7.54 2.65
CA ALA A 46 -2.90 -8.17 2.61
C ALA A 46 -1.92 -7.42 1.69
N CYS A 47 -2.34 -7.05 0.48
CA CYS A 47 -1.49 -6.36 -0.48
C CYS A 47 -1.21 -4.90 -0.14
N GLN A 48 -2.05 -4.24 0.67
CA GLN A 48 -1.91 -2.83 0.99
C GLN A 48 -0.54 -2.51 1.61
N LYS A 49 -0.08 -3.36 2.54
CA LYS A 49 1.23 -3.17 3.18
C LYS A 49 2.36 -3.19 2.17
N ASP A 50 2.36 -4.17 1.26
CA ASP A 50 3.42 -4.35 0.27
C ASP A 50 3.40 -3.25 -0.79
N LEU A 51 2.21 -2.83 -1.22
CA LEU A 51 2.04 -1.71 -2.14
C LEU A 51 2.56 -0.40 -1.55
N MET A 52 2.22 -0.12 -0.28
CA MET A 52 2.75 1.04 0.43
C MET A 52 4.26 0.94 0.62
N TYR A 53 4.78 -0.25 0.88
CA TYR A 53 6.20 -0.47 1.03
C TYR A 53 6.99 -0.11 -0.23
N VAL A 54 6.57 -0.65 -1.37
CA VAL A 54 7.22 -0.35 -2.65
C VAL A 54 7.10 1.12 -2.99
N ALA A 55 5.93 1.73 -2.75
CA ALA A 55 5.72 3.16 -3.01
C ALA A 55 6.65 4.04 -2.17
N VAL A 56 6.71 3.83 -0.85
CA VAL A 56 7.57 4.62 0.06
C VAL A 56 9.05 4.39 -0.26
N ARG A 57 9.48 3.14 -0.47
CA ARG A 57 10.88 2.85 -0.83
C ARG A 57 11.30 3.54 -2.13
N THR A 58 10.40 3.54 -3.12
CA THR A 58 10.64 4.22 -4.40
C THR A 58 10.75 5.72 -4.21
N ALA A 59 9.85 6.32 -3.44
CA ALA A 59 9.90 7.75 -3.13
C ALA A 59 11.20 8.14 -2.42
N ASN A 60 11.61 7.38 -1.40
CA ASN A 60 12.87 7.60 -0.68
C ASN A 60 14.08 7.52 -1.62
N SER A 61 14.10 6.53 -2.52
CA SER A 61 15.18 6.35 -3.49
C SER A 61 15.30 7.54 -4.44
N LEU A 62 14.17 8.01 -4.97
CA LEU A 62 14.12 9.15 -5.88
C LEU A 62 14.54 10.45 -5.18
N ASN A 63 14.04 10.68 -3.97
CA ASN A 63 14.37 11.87 -3.20
C ASN A 63 15.86 11.89 -2.83
N GLY A 64 16.41 10.79 -2.30
CA GLY A 64 17.82 10.73 -1.97
C GLY A 64 18.74 10.90 -3.18
N ALA A 65 18.35 10.37 -4.35
CA ALA A 65 19.10 10.61 -5.58
C ALA A 65 19.07 12.09 -6.01
N ALA A 66 17.91 12.74 -5.90
CA ALA A 66 17.75 14.16 -6.21
C ALA A 66 18.56 15.04 -5.22
N GLU A 67 18.46 14.78 -3.93
CA GLU A 67 19.20 15.49 -2.88
C GLU A 67 20.71 15.30 -3.03
N ALA A 68 21.18 14.05 -3.21
CA ALA A 68 22.59 13.78 -3.42
C ALA A 68 23.14 14.50 -4.65
N THR A 69 22.37 14.56 -5.74
CA THR A 69 22.74 15.34 -6.93
C THR A 69 22.84 16.83 -6.62
N GLY A 70 21.91 17.37 -5.83
CA GLY A 70 21.95 18.75 -5.34
C GLY A 70 23.24 19.04 -4.55
N PHE A 71 23.60 18.16 -3.62
CA PHE A 71 24.82 18.30 -2.82
C PHE A 71 26.09 18.14 -3.65
N TYR A 72 26.10 17.23 -4.64
CA TYR A 72 27.22 17.13 -5.60
C TYR A 72 27.45 18.45 -6.35
N LEU A 73 26.38 19.11 -6.80
CA LEU A 73 26.48 20.40 -7.50
C LEU A 73 27.04 21.52 -6.60
N GLN A 74 26.80 21.42 -5.29
CA GLN A 74 27.31 22.36 -4.29
C GLN A 74 28.74 22.02 -3.82
N GLY A 75 29.29 20.88 -4.26
CA GLY A 75 30.61 20.39 -3.84
C GLY A 75 30.62 19.72 -2.47
N ASP A 76 29.45 19.49 -1.85
CA ASP A 76 29.32 18.87 -0.54
C ASP A 76 29.16 17.35 -0.67
N LEU A 77 30.31 16.66 -0.76
CA LEU A 77 30.35 15.21 -0.96
C LEU A 77 29.88 14.43 0.28
N GLU A 78 30.03 14.99 1.48
CA GLU A 78 29.62 14.34 2.72
C GLU A 78 28.09 14.30 2.80
N MET A 79 27.43 15.42 2.55
CA MET A 79 25.97 15.48 2.50
C MET A 79 25.39 14.67 1.34
N ALA A 80 26.08 14.61 0.20
CA ALA A 80 25.66 13.75 -0.91
C ALA A 80 25.69 12.25 -0.53
N ALA A 81 26.76 11.81 0.14
CA ALA A 81 26.87 10.43 0.62
C ALA A 81 25.85 10.12 1.73
N GLU A 82 25.55 11.11 2.57
CA GLU A 82 24.55 10.95 3.63
C GLU A 82 23.13 10.84 3.05
N ALA A 83 22.76 11.68 2.07
CA ALA A 83 21.48 11.59 1.39
C ALA A 83 21.26 10.21 0.73
N GLN A 84 22.31 9.64 0.12
CA GLN A 84 22.26 8.28 -0.42
C GLN A 84 22.07 7.23 0.69
N ARG A 85 22.82 7.31 1.79
CA ARG A 85 22.69 6.39 2.93
C ARG A 85 21.32 6.48 3.59
N ALA A 86 20.76 7.68 3.72
CA ALA A 86 19.43 7.90 4.28
C ALA A 86 18.34 7.28 3.40
N ALA A 87 18.45 7.39 2.08
CA ALA A 87 17.49 6.80 1.14
C ALA A 87 17.49 5.27 1.11
N LEU A 88 18.60 4.63 1.52
CA LEU A 88 18.70 3.17 1.66
C LEU A 88 18.04 2.64 2.93
N GLN A 89 17.71 3.51 3.89
CA GLN A 89 17.08 3.10 5.14
C GLN A 89 15.73 2.44 4.89
N GLU A 90 15.43 1.47 5.75
CA GLU A 90 14.21 0.68 5.62
C GLU A 90 12.96 1.57 5.82
N PRO A 91 11.99 1.54 4.88
CA PRO A 91 10.75 2.29 5.01
C PRO A 91 9.99 1.92 6.28
N ARG A 92 9.57 2.94 7.05
CA ARG A 92 8.59 2.77 8.12
C ARG A 92 7.20 3.02 7.56
N ILE A 93 6.32 2.03 7.70
CA ILE A 93 4.94 2.11 7.21
C ILE A 93 4.02 1.84 8.39
N ASP A 94 3.36 2.91 8.83
CA ASP A 94 2.34 2.82 9.86
C ASP A 94 0.99 2.67 9.19
N LEU A 95 0.49 1.44 9.08
CA LEU A 95 -0.87 1.19 8.60
C LEU A 95 -1.86 1.37 9.76
N PRO A 96 -2.91 2.21 9.62
CA PRO A 96 -4.01 2.23 10.58
C PRO A 96 -4.71 0.86 10.61
N GLY A 97 -4.82 0.26 11.80
CA GLY A 97 -5.47 -1.05 12.01
C GLY A 97 -4.54 -2.25 12.10
N ALA A 98 -3.23 -2.10 11.86
CA ALA A 98 -2.25 -3.19 12.01
C ALA A 98 -1.76 -3.41 13.47
N GLY A 99 -2.33 -2.69 14.44
CA GLY A 99 -2.03 -2.83 15.87
C GLY A 99 -3.05 -3.71 16.58
N GLY A 100 -2.89 -5.03 16.55
CA GLY A 100 -3.86 -5.89 17.23
C GLY A 100 -3.69 -7.39 17.11
N ARG A 101 -2.46 -7.93 17.24
CA ARG A 101 -2.24 -9.32 17.67
C ARG A 101 -0.85 -9.44 18.29
N GLN A 102 -0.67 -8.78 19.42
CA GLN A 102 0.42 -9.10 20.34
C GLN A 102 -0.04 -10.23 21.28
N GLY A 103 0.62 -11.37 21.13
CA GLY A 103 0.81 -12.45 22.12
C GLY A 103 -0.33 -12.79 23.07
N ALA A 104 -1.05 -13.88 22.78
CA ALA A 104 -1.63 -14.69 23.85
C ALA A 104 -0.51 -15.54 24.48
N LYS A 105 -0.15 -15.23 25.72
CA LYS A 105 0.42 -16.19 26.67
C LYS A 105 -0.72 -16.67 27.57
#